data_AF-A0A7C6RZT2-F1
#
_entry.id   AF-A0A7C6RZT2-F1
#
_cell.length_a   1.000
_cell.length_b   1.000
_cell.length_c   1.000
_cell.angle_alpha   90.00
_cell.angle_beta   90.00
_cell.angle_gamma   90.00
#
_symmetry.space_group_name_H-M   'P 1'
#
loop_
_entity.id
_entity.type
_entity.pdbx_description
1 polymer ?
#
loop_
_entity_poly.entity_id
_entity_poly.type
_entity_poly.pdbx_seq_one_letter_code
_entity_poly.pdbx_strand_id
1 'polypeptide(L)'
;MKKPIKPRAVLLSKRANVFYLEHVRILQKDDRVVYLTDTGADIEQFFNIPERNTAFLLLGKGTSLTDAAARKLADSNVVVGFCGSGGSPLFCATDMTFLTTQSEYRPTEYMQGWMRLWLDEGKRLEAAKRMLKKRMEWAFEAWSGDVELLRRKIVLDDGLLRWFEHGIDKATTTAELLSLEGSWAKRLYAKLAEGFKLSDFK
;
A
#
# COMPACT_ATOMS: atom_id res chain seq x y z
N MET A 1 41.18 4.43 11.72
CA MET A 1 39.87 3.96 12.24
C MET A 1 39.18 3.16 11.14
N LYS A 2 38.79 1.91 11.38
CA LYS A 2 38.01 1.12 10.41
C LYS A 2 36.64 1.77 10.24
N LYS A 3 36.29 2.15 9.00
CA LYS A 3 34.97 2.69 8.66
C LYS A 3 33.92 1.63 9.04
N PRO A 4 32.93 1.94 9.89
CA PRO A 4 31.93 0.96 10.26
C PRO A 4 31.19 0.50 9.00
N ILE A 5 31.22 -0.80 8.75
CA ILE A 5 30.49 -1.41 7.64
C ILE A 5 29.01 -1.32 8.02
N LYS A 6 28.29 -0.33 7.47
CA LYS A 6 26.82 -0.30 7.57
C LYS A 6 26.33 -1.62 6.93
N PRO A 7 25.66 -2.51 7.67
CA PRO A 7 25.11 -3.72 7.10
C PRO A 7 24.18 -3.32 5.94
N ARG A 8 24.28 -4.04 4.82
CA ARG A 8 23.43 -3.79 3.64
C ARG A 8 21.97 -3.82 4.11
N ALA A 9 21.29 -2.68 4.01
CA ALA A 9 19.87 -2.62 4.28
C ALA A 9 19.17 -3.68 3.41
N VAL A 10 18.26 -4.46 4.02
CA VAL A 10 17.40 -5.37 3.27
C VAL A 10 16.69 -4.53 2.21
N LEU A 11 16.75 -4.99 0.95
CA LEU A 11 16.00 -4.38 -0.16
C LEU A 11 14.57 -4.12 0.31
N LEU A 12 14.03 -2.93 0.06
CA LEU A 12 12.68 -2.56 0.52
C LEU A 12 11.64 -3.63 0.12
N SER A 13 11.79 -4.23 -1.07
CA SER A 13 10.94 -5.30 -1.60
C SER A 13 11.02 -6.64 -0.86
N LYS A 14 12.02 -6.83 0.01
CA LYS A 14 12.21 -8.05 0.81
C LYS A 14 11.90 -7.85 2.29
N ARG A 15 11.48 -6.64 2.68
CA ARG A 15 11.04 -6.37 4.06
C ARG A 15 9.68 -6.98 4.29
N ALA A 16 9.53 -7.68 5.41
CA ALA A 16 8.31 -8.43 5.71
C ALA A 16 7.26 -7.63 6.50
N ASN A 17 7.68 -6.58 7.22
CA ASN A 17 6.81 -5.97 8.23
C ASN A 17 6.10 -4.71 7.71
N VAL A 18 4.79 -4.68 7.91
CA VAL A 18 3.93 -3.50 7.79
C VAL A 18 3.17 -3.37 9.10
N PHE A 19 3.31 -2.25 9.79
CA PHE A 19 2.63 -1.99 11.06
C PHE A 19 1.46 -1.03 10.87
N TYR A 20 0.31 -1.37 11.43
CA TYR A 20 -0.80 -0.45 11.67
C TYR A 20 -0.97 -0.30 13.18
N LEU A 21 -0.80 0.91 13.70
CA LEU A 21 -0.85 1.17 15.13
C LEU A 21 -1.90 2.25 15.44
N GLU A 22 -2.60 2.07 16.54
CA GLU A 22 -3.54 3.04 17.13
C GLU A 22 -3.27 3.14 18.63
N HIS A 23 -3.60 4.29 19.23
CA HIS A 23 -3.48 4.51 20.68
C HIS A 23 -2.07 4.22 21.23
N VAL A 24 -1.05 4.69 20.49
CA VAL A 24 0.36 4.47 20.82
C VAL A 24 1.21 5.73 20.73
N ARG A 25 2.26 5.79 21.55
CA ARG A 25 3.33 6.79 21.45
C ARG A 25 4.57 6.12 20.85
N ILE A 26 5.08 6.63 19.73
CA ILE A 26 6.28 6.13 19.05
C ILE A 26 7.48 7.01 19.40
N LEU A 27 8.49 6.41 20.00
CA LEU A 27 9.69 7.10 20.50
C LEU A 27 10.96 6.28 20.31
N GLN A 28 12.11 6.96 20.41
CA GLN A 28 13.42 6.28 20.41
C GLN A 28 13.84 6.00 21.86
N LYS A 29 14.17 4.75 22.16
CA LYS A 29 14.70 4.32 23.46
C LYS A 29 15.88 3.38 23.23
N ASP A 30 17.01 3.65 23.88
CA ASP A 30 18.25 2.85 23.75
C ASP A 30 18.67 2.58 22.31
N ASP A 31 18.61 3.62 21.48
CA ASP A 31 18.85 3.55 20.03
C ASP A 31 17.97 2.53 19.29
N ARG A 32 16.73 2.31 19.74
CA ARG A 32 15.70 1.51 19.07
C ARG A 32 14.43 2.31 18.93
N VAL A 33 13.68 2.05 17.85
CA VAL A 33 12.33 2.61 17.72
C VAL A 33 11.37 1.69 18.48
N VAL A 34 10.66 2.25 19.46
CA VAL A 34 9.67 1.53 20.24
C VAL A 34 8.33 2.23 20.17
N TYR A 35 7.24 1.46 20.29
CA TYR A 35 5.92 2.02 20.55
C TYR A 35 5.45 1.63 21.94
N LEU A 36 4.74 2.55 22.57
CA LEU A 36 4.13 2.41 23.88
C LEU A 36 2.62 2.48 23.74
N THR A 37 1.91 1.47 24.22
CA THR A 37 0.45 1.43 24.23
C THR A 37 -0.11 2.13 25.46
N ASP A 38 -1.10 2.98 25.28
CA ASP A 38 -1.84 3.61 26.38
C ASP A 38 -2.96 2.68 26.86
N THR A 39 -2.59 1.63 27.61
CA THR A 39 -3.53 0.61 28.11
C THR A 39 -4.11 0.92 29.49
N GLY A 40 -3.81 2.09 30.07
CA GLY A 40 -4.26 2.46 31.43
C GLY A 40 -3.76 1.54 32.55
N ALA A 41 -2.76 0.69 32.26
CA ALA A 41 -2.11 -0.17 33.24
C ALA A 41 -0.93 0.55 33.89
N ASP A 42 -0.64 0.25 35.16
CA ASP A 42 0.45 0.87 35.93
C ASP A 42 1.85 0.67 35.33
N ILE A 43 1.99 -0.25 34.36
CA ILE A 43 3.26 -0.59 33.72
C ILE A 43 3.19 -0.24 32.23
N GLU A 44 4.01 0.73 31.83
CA GLU A 44 4.24 1.08 30.43
C GLU A 44 4.88 -0.11 29.66
N GLN A 45 4.15 -0.67 28.68
CA GLN A 45 4.66 -1.75 27.82
C GLN A 45 5.37 -1.19 26.58
N PHE A 46 6.66 -1.47 26.46
CA PHE A 46 7.47 -1.07 25.31
C PHE A 46 7.59 -2.22 24.31
N PHE A 47 7.17 -1.97 23.08
CA PHE A 47 7.29 -2.92 21.98
C PHE A 47 8.27 -2.40 20.93
N ASN A 48 9.17 -3.27 20.47
CA ASN A 48 10.21 -2.90 19.51
C ASN A 48 9.67 -2.92 18.07
N ILE A 49 9.99 -1.87 17.30
CA ILE A 49 9.77 -1.84 15.85
C ILE A 49 11.11 -2.17 15.17
N PRO A 50 11.27 -3.34 14.53
CA PRO A 50 12.50 -3.71 13.85
C PRO A 50 12.64 -2.94 12.53
N GLU A 51 13.14 -1.71 12.59
CA GLU A 51 13.09 -0.72 11.51
C GLU A 51 13.75 -1.19 10.20
N ARG A 52 14.76 -2.06 10.29
CA ARG A 52 15.45 -2.64 9.11
C ARG A 52 14.62 -3.67 8.34
N ASN A 53 13.61 -4.26 8.97
CA ASN A 53 12.68 -5.22 8.35
C ASN A 53 11.27 -4.63 8.16
N THR A 54 11.08 -3.34 8.47
CA THR A 54 9.80 -2.64 8.31
C THR A 54 9.79 -1.84 7.02
N ALA A 55 8.77 -2.03 6.20
CA ALA A 55 8.55 -1.23 4.99
C ALA A 55 7.68 0.00 5.29
N PHE A 56 6.54 -0.23 5.97
CA PHE A 56 5.53 0.79 6.24
C PHE A 56 5.14 0.83 7.71
N LEU A 57 4.95 2.04 8.23
CA LEU A 57 4.37 2.32 9.54
C LEU A 57 3.15 3.25 9.36
N LEU A 58 1.97 2.68 9.53
CA LEU A 58 0.69 3.36 9.44
C LEU A 58 0.22 3.76 10.84
N LEU A 59 0.03 5.06 11.05
CA LEU A 59 -0.28 5.68 12.32
C LEU A 59 -1.74 6.14 12.32
N GLY A 60 -2.61 5.39 12.99
CA GLY A 60 -4.04 5.65 13.11
C GLY A 60 -4.40 6.60 14.25
N LYS A 61 -5.62 6.48 14.78
CA LYS A 61 -6.12 7.37 15.84
C LYS A 61 -5.31 7.21 17.13
N GLY A 62 -5.12 8.33 17.84
CA GLY A 62 -4.45 8.32 19.15
C GLY A 62 -2.95 8.02 19.06
N THR A 63 -2.33 8.25 17.90
CA THR A 63 -0.90 8.03 17.70
C THR A 63 -0.10 9.32 17.80
N SER A 64 1.17 9.19 18.18
CA SER A 64 2.15 10.29 18.15
C SER A 64 3.53 9.76 17.78
N LEU A 65 4.32 10.59 17.11
CA LEU A 65 5.67 10.28 16.67
C LEU A 65 6.63 11.39 17.10
N THR A 66 7.69 11.02 17.81
CA THR A 66 8.76 11.96 18.18
C THR A 66 9.78 12.17 17.04
N ASP A 67 10.45 13.33 17.02
CA ASP A 67 11.50 13.63 16.00
C ASP A 67 12.60 12.57 15.97
N ALA A 68 13.06 12.14 17.15
CA ALA A 68 14.12 11.14 17.28
C ALA A 68 13.73 9.80 16.62
N ALA A 69 12.48 9.35 16.84
CA ALA A 69 11.95 8.17 16.17
C ALA A 69 11.80 8.39 14.66
N ALA A 70 11.27 9.54 14.23
CA ALA A 70 11.11 9.88 12.82
C ALA A 70 12.44 9.85 12.08
N ARG A 71 13.51 10.43 12.67
CA ARG A 71 14.86 10.43 12.11
C ARG A 71 15.42 9.03 11.93
N LYS A 72 15.24 8.15 12.93
CA LYS A 72 15.74 6.76 12.86
C LYS A 72 14.98 5.92 11.84
N LEU A 73 13.66 6.09 11.76
CA LEU A 73 12.82 5.48 10.73
C LEU A 73 13.23 5.94 9.32
N ALA A 74 13.55 7.23 9.17
CA ALA A 74 14.04 7.79 7.91
C ALA A 74 15.43 7.26 7.53
N ASP A 75 16.41 7.16 8.45
CA ASP A 75 17.72 6.52 8.16
C ASP A 75 17.56 5.04 7.76
N SER A 76 16.46 4.41 8.17
CA SER A 76 16.13 3.04 7.81
C SER A 76 15.19 2.92 6.61
N ASN A 77 14.83 3.99 5.90
CA ASN A 77 13.89 3.95 4.77
C ASN A 77 12.52 3.36 5.08
N VAL A 78 12.04 3.54 6.31
CA VAL A 78 10.65 3.20 6.65
C VAL A 78 9.75 4.34 6.20
N VAL A 79 8.72 4.03 5.42
CA VAL A 79 7.70 5.00 5.03
C VAL A 79 6.70 5.12 6.17
N VAL A 80 6.56 6.32 6.72
CA VAL A 80 5.62 6.60 7.81
C VAL A 80 4.45 7.37 7.26
N GLY A 81 3.22 6.95 7.56
CA GLY A 81 2.03 7.69 7.16
C GLY A 81 0.97 7.74 8.25
N PHE A 82 0.39 8.93 8.44
CA PHE A 82 -0.79 9.09 9.29
C PHE A 82 -2.03 8.70 8.48
N CYS A 83 -2.90 7.88 9.06
CA CYS A 83 -4.13 7.41 8.42
C CYS A 83 -5.32 7.58 9.35
N GLY A 84 -6.53 7.60 8.78
CA GLY A 84 -7.74 7.54 9.59
C GLY A 84 -7.93 6.15 10.21
N SER A 85 -8.90 6.05 11.14
CA SER A 85 -9.25 4.79 11.81
C SER A 85 -10.35 4.04 11.09
N GLY A 86 -10.33 2.70 11.15
CA GLY A 86 -11.46 1.86 10.73
C GLY A 86 -11.84 1.97 9.25
N GLY A 87 -10.88 2.27 8.37
CA GLY A 87 -11.13 2.42 6.93
C GLY A 87 -11.67 3.79 6.50
N SER A 88 -11.82 4.74 7.43
CA SER A 88 -12.14 6.12 7.07
C SER A 88 -10.88 6.86 6.61
N PRO A 89 -10.95 7.67 5.53
CA PRO A 89 -9.83 8.50 5.10
C PRO A 89 -9.35 9.44 6.21
N LEU A 90 -8.08 9.84 6.16
CA LEU A 90 -7.56 10.89 7.03
C LEU A 90 -8.29 12.21 6.72
N PHE A 91 -8.91 12.83 7.74
CA PHE A 91 -9.81 13.98 7.57
C PHE A 91 -9.10 15.27 7.14
N CYS A 92 -7.86 15.46 7.57
CA CYS A 92 -7.02 16.59 7.19
C CYS A 92 -5.55 16.19 7.37
N ALA A 93 -4.71 16.48 6.37
CA ALA A 93 -3.27 16.33 6.44
C ALA A 93 -2.63 17.64 5.95
N THR A 94 -1.75 18.25 6.73
CA THR A 94 -0.76 19.17 6.16
C THR A 94 0.18 18.31 5.32
N ASP A 95 0.10 18.57 4.01
CA ASP A 95 0.78 17.95 2.87
C ASP A 95 1.76 16.78 3.15
N MET A 96 1.49 15.67 2.48
CA MET A 96 2.11 14.34 2.58
C MET A 96 1.51 13.42 3.67
N THR A 97 0.52 12.61 3.27
CA THR A 97 0.08 11.40 3.99
C THR A 97 1.23 10.44 4.29
N PHE A 98 2.35 10.55 3.56
CA PHE A 98 3.56 9.74 3.75
C PHE A 98 4.82 10.62 3.87
N LEU A 99 5.51 10.52 5.00
CA LEU A 99 6.84 11.09 5.19
C LEU A 99 7.84 10.21 4.43
N THR A 100 8.27 10.68 3.27
CA THR A 100 9.30 10.00 2.48
C THR A 100 10.69 10.46 2.88
N THR A 101 11.65 9.55 2.85
CA THR A 101 13.06 9.83 3.16
C THR A 101 13.67 10.78 2.14
N GLN A 102 13.97 12.02 2.57
CA GLN A 102 14.54 13.05 1.68
C GLN A 102 16.08 12.97 1.58
N SER A 103 16.73 12.34 2.55
CA SER A 103 18.20 12.31 2.62
C SER A 103 18.85 11.24 1.73
N GLU A 104 18.06 10.39 1.08
CA GLU A 104 18.56 9.36 0.17
C GLU A 104 18.26 9.70 -1.29
N TYR A 105 19.32 9.85 -2.09
CA TYR A 105 19.21 10.03 -3.53
C TYR A 105 18.55 8.79 -4.16
N ARG A 106 17.44 9.02 -4.87
CA ARG A 106 16.72 8.00 -5.64
C ARG A 106 17.26 7.95 -7.07
N PRO A 107 17.17 6.80 -7.76
CA PRO A 107 17.49 6.71 -9.18
C PRO A 107 16.62 7.66 -10.00
N THR A 108 17.22 8.49 -10.87
CA THR A 108 16.55 9.58 -11.57
C THR A 108 15.87 9.13 -12.87
N GLU A 109 16.30 8.01 -13.44
CA GLU A 109 15.87 7.49 -14.74
C GLU A 109 14.37 7.22 -14.80
N TYR A 110 13.78 6.75 -13.70
CA TYR A 110 12.35 6.49 -13.61
C TYR A 110 11.53 7.77 -13.63
N MET A 111 11.94 8.79 -12.86
CA MET A 111 11.25 10.09 -12.84
C MET A 111 11.39 10.81 -14.18
N GLN A 112 12.57 10.78 -14.79
CA GLN A 112 12.80 11.34 -16.12
C GLN A 112 11.99 10.62 -17.21
N GLY A 113 11.84 9.29 -17.11
CA GLY A 113 10.96 8.50 -17.97
C GLY A 113 9.49 8.86 -17.75
N TRP A 114 9.06 8.94 -16.50
CA TRP A 114 7.69 9.26 -16.12
C TRP A 114 7.29 10.65 -16.61
N MET A 115 8.14 11.68 -16.43
CA MET A 115 7.83 13.03 -16.91
C MET A 115 7.66 13.11 -18.43
N ARG A 116 8.51 12.42 -19.20
CA ARG A 116 8.39 12.35 -20.67
C ARG A 116 7.07 11.71 -21.11
N LEU A 117 6.59 10.73 -20.36
CA LEU A 117 5.30 10.08 -20.60
C LEU A 117 4.12 10.94 -20.11
N TRP A 118 4.25 11.57 -18.95
CA TRP A 118 3.16 12.20 -18.21
C TRP A 118 2.60 13.45 -18.89
N LEU A 119 3.38 14.15 -19.70
CA LEU A 119 2.92 15.36 -20.40
C LEU A 119 2.09 15.04 -21.65
N ASP A 120 2.12 13.81 -22.16
CA ASP A 120 1.43 13.37 -23.37
C ASP A 120 0.17 12.59 -23.00
N GLU A 121 -1.01 13.12 -23.36
CA GLU A 121 -2.29 12.50 -23.01
C GLU A 121 -2.48 11.10 -23.59
N GLY A 122 -2.07 10.89 -24.84
CA GLY A 122 -2.16 9.58 -25.48
C GLY A 122 -1.26 8.55 -24.79
N LYS A 123 -0.03 8.94 -24.44
CA LYS A 123 0.87 8.05 -23.68
C LYS A 123 0.39 7.79 -22.25
N ARG A 124 -0.23 8.77 -21.59
CA ARG A 124 -0.88 8.56 -20.28
C ARG A 124 -2.01 7.54 -20.37
N LEU A 125 -2.86 7.65 -21.39
CA LEU A 125 -3.94 6.69 -21.62
C LEU A 125 -3.40 5.28 -21.84
N GLU A 126 -2.40 5.12 -22.70
CA GLU A 126 -1.77 3.83 -22.97
C GLU A 126 -1.09 3.23 -21.72
N ALA A 127 -0.47 4.06 -20.88
CA ALA A 127 0.04 3.62 -19.59
C ALA A 127 -1.08 3.12 -18.66
N ALA A 128 -2.20 3.85 -18.59
CA ALA A 128 -3.36 3.45 -17.79
C ALA A 128 -3.95 2.12 -18.28
N LYS A 129 -4.07 1.92 -19.61
CA LYS A 129 -4.50 0.64 -20.20
C LYS A 129 -3.58 -0.51 -19.78
N ARG A 130 -2.26 -0.31 -19.85
CA ARG A 130 -1.27 -1.32 -19.40
C ARG A 130 -1.41 -1.66 -17.93
N MET A 131 -1.65 -0.66 -17.07
CA MET A 131 -1.87 -0.88 -15.64
C MET A 131 -3.13 -1.71 -15.38
N LEU A 132 -4.23 -1.45 -16.11
CA LEU A 132 -5.47 -2.22 -15.97
C LEU A 132 -5.34 -3.65 -16.51
N LYS A 133 -4.59 -3.87 -17.60
CA LYS A 133 -4.27 -5.23 -18.06
C LYS A 133 -3.45 -6.00 -17.03
N LYS A 134 -2.44 -5.37 -16.42
CA LYS A 134 -1.68 -5.98 -15.32
C LYS A 134 -2.53 -6.26 -14.09
N ARG A 135 -3.46 -5.36 -13.74
CA ARG A 135 -4.44 -5.59 -12.68
C ARG A 135 -5.31 -6.82 -12.97
N MET A 136 -5.76 -6.98 -14.22
CA MET A 136 -6.54 -8.14 -14.65
C MET A 136 -5.73 -9.45 -14.51
N GLU A 137 -4.50 -9.47 -15.02
CA GLU A 137 -3.59 -10.61 -14.93
C GLU A 137 -3.34 -11.03 -13.46
N TRP A 138 -2.98 -10.07 -12.60
CA TRP A 138 -2.76 -10.35 -11.18
C TRP A 138 -4.03 -10.81 -10.45
N ALA A 139 -5.19 -10.24 -10.77
CA ALA A 139 -6.45 -10.69 -10.19
C ALA A 139 -6.73 -12.14 -10.58
N PHE A 140 -6.52 -12.49 -11.86
CA PHE A 140 -6.68 -13.86 -12.33
C PHE A 140 -5.71 -14.83 -11.66
N GLU A 141 -4.42 -14.51 -11.61
CA GLU A 141 -3.40 -15.33 -10.95
C GLU A 141 -3.71 -15.53 -9.46
N ALA A 142 -4.04 -14.46 -8.75
CA ALA A 142 -4.35 -14.50 -7.32
C ALA A 142 -5.61 -15.33 -7.03
N TRP A 143 -6.68 -15.16 -7.82
CA TRP A 143 -7.94 -15.87 -7.59
C TRP A 143 -7.83 -17.35 -7.97
N SER A 144 -7.09 -17.65 -9.03
CA SER A 144 -6.87 -19.03 -9.49
C SER A 144 -5.94 -19.82 -8.57
N GLY A 145 -5.08 -19.13 -7.81
CA GLY A 145 -4.18 -19.74 -6.82
C GLY A 145 -4.77 -19.85 -5.41
N ASP A 146 -5.91 -19.21 -5.12
CA ASP A 146 -6.50 -19.17 -3.79
C ASP A 146 -7.39 -20.40 -3.51
N VAL A 147 -6.96 -21.21 -2.54
CA VAL A 147 -7.63 -22.47 -2.17
C VAL A 147 -9.07 -22.25 -1.67
N GLU A 148 -9.32 -21.17 -0.92
CA GLU A 148 -10.65 -20.91 -0.34
C GLU A 148 -11.62 -20.40 -1.41
N LEU A 149 -11.15 -19.57 -2.34
CA LEU A 149 -11.95 -19.13 -3.49
C LEU A 149 -12.33 -20.32 -4.38
N LEU A 150 -11.35 -21.19 -4.70
CA LEU A 150 -11.59 -22.41 -5.47
C LEU A 150 -12.58 -23.36 -4.78
N ARG A 151 -12.44 -23.57 -3.46
CA ARG A 151 -13.36 -24.39 -2.67
C ARG A 151 -14.81 -23.89 -2.76
N ARG A 152 -14.99 -22.57 -2.82
CA ARG A 152 -16.28 -21.90 -2.94
C ARG A 152 -16.76 -21.73 -4.38
N LYS A 153 -15.99 -22.22 -5.36
CA LYS A 153 -16.24 -22.04 -6.80
C LYS A 153 -16.30 -20.57 -7.22
N ILE A 154 -15.60 -19.69 -6.50
CA ILE A 154 -15.46 -18.28 -6.85
C ILE A 154 -14.34 -18.18 -7.89
N VAL A 155 -14.72 -18.08 -9.16
CA VAL A 155 -13.78 -18.02 -10.28
C VAL A 155 -14.05 -16.83 -11.19
N LEU A 156 -12.96 -16.30 -11.76
CA LEU A 156 -13.03 -15.34 -12.84
C LEU A 156 -13.21 -16.11 -14.14
N ASP A 157 -14.41 -16.04 -14.71
CA ASP A 157 -14.70 -16.69 -15.99
C ASP A 157 -14.05 -15.95 -17.16
N ASP A 158 -13.72 -16.69 -18.23
CA ASP A 158 -13.10 -16.10 -19.42
C ASP A 158 -13.97 -15.03 -20.08
N GLY A 159 -15.29 -15.11 -19.91
CA GLY A 159 -16.21 -14.09 -20.42
C GLY A 159 -15.97 -12.73 -19.77
N LEU A 160 -15.84 -12.71 -18.45
CA LEU A 160 -15.54 -11.53 -17.66
C LEU A 160 -14.15 -10.95 -18.00
N LEU A 161 -13.13 -11.80 -18.13
CA LEU A 161 -11.77 -11.38 -18.51
C LEU A 161 -11.75 -10.75 -19.91
N ARG A 162 -12.32 -11.44 -20.92
CA ARG A 162 -12.40 -10.92 -22.30
C ARG A 162 -13.20 -9.64 -22.39
N TRP A 163 -14.29 -9.51 -21.63
CA TRP A 163 -15.08 -8.29 -21.57
C TRP A 163 -14.22 -7.11 -21.06
N PHE A 164 -13.45 -7.32 -19.99
CA PHE A 164 -12.62 -6.27 -19.41
C PHE A 164 -11.46 -5.89 -20.33
N GLU A 165 -10.76 -6.88 -20.89
CA GLU A 165 -9.68 -6.64 -21.85
C GLU A 165 -10.16 -5.87 -23.08
N HIS A 166 -11.26 -6.30 -23.69
CA HIS A 166 -11.86 -5.61 -24.84
C HIS A 166 -12.32 -4.19 -24.49
N GLY A 167 -12.86 -4.00 -23.29
CA GLY A 167 -13.21 -2.68 -22.77
C GLY A 167 -11.98 -1.77 -22.64
N ILE A 168 -10.86 -2.29 -22.13
CA ILE A 168 -9.61 -1.54 -22.00
C ILE A 168 -9.11 -1.11 -23.38
N ASP A 169 -9.12 -2.01 -24.36
CA ASP A 169 -8.61 -1.73 -25.70
C ASP A 169 -9.45 -0.68 -26.42
N LYS A 170 -10.78 -0.76 -26.29
CA LYS A 170 -11.72 0.19 -26.92
C LYS A 170 -11.76 1.56 -26.28
N ALA A 171 -11.37 1.70 -25.01
CA ALA A 171 -11.44 2.98 -24.33
C ALA A 171 -10.53 4.02 -25.01
N THR A 172 -11.09 5.19 -25.27
CA THR A 172 -10.43 6.34 -25.90
C THR A 172 -10.13 7.44 -24.90
N THR A 173 -10.73 7.40 -23.71
CA THR A 173 -10.54 8.39 -22.65
C THR A 173 -10.26 7.74 -21.29
N THR A 174 -9.65 8.51 -20.39
CA THR A 174 -9.41 8.09 -19.01
C THR A 174 -10.72 7.91 -18.23
N ALA A 175 -11.74 8.71 -18.51
CA ALA A 175 -13.06 8.58 -17.88
C ALA A 175 -13.75 7.25 -18.22
N GLU A 176 -13.62 6.79 -19.47
CA GLU A 176 -14.09 5.47 -19.89
C GLU A 176 -13.35 4.34 -19.15
N LEU A 177 -12.02 4.45 -19.01
CA LEU A 177 -11.24 3.48 -18.25
C LEU A 177 -11.64 3.42 -16.78
N LEU A 178 -11.85 4.56 -16.13
CA LEU A 178 -12.30 4.62 -14.73
C LEU A 178 -13.70 4.01 -14.56
N SER A 179 -14.61 4.28 -15.48
CA SER A 179 -15.97 3.71 -15.47
C SER A 179 -15.95 2.19 -15.67
N LEU A 180 -15.09 1.71 -16.57
CA LEU A 180 -14.85 0.29 -16.80
C LEU A 180 -14.24 -0.39 -15.58
N GLU A 181 -13.24 0.23 -14.95
CA GLU A 181 -12.60 -0.26 -13.73
C GLU A 181 -13.60 -0.36 -12.57
N GLY A 182 -14.45 0.65 -12.38
CA GLY A 182 -15.53 0.61 -11.39
C GLY A 182 -16.52 -0.54 -11.64
N SER A 183 -16.88 -0.75 -12.90
CA SER A 183 -17.75 -1.87 -13.31
C SER A 183 -17.09 -3.24 -13.09
N TRP A 184 -15.79 -3.35 -13.36
CA TRP A 184 -14.99 -4.53 -13.08
C TRP A 184 -14.97 -4.84 -11.57
N ALA A 185 -14.60 -3.86 -10.75
CA ALA A 185 -14.56 -4.00 -9.30
C ALA A 185 -15.93 -4.42 -8.72
N LYS A 186 -17.02 -3.79 -9.18
CA LYS A 186 -18.39 -4.15 -8.76
C LYS A 186 -18.71 -5.62 -9.05
N ARG A 187 -18.34 -6.14 -10.22
CA ARG A 187 -18.55 -7.55 -10.59
C ARG A 187 -17.72 -8.50 -9.72
N LEU A 188 -16.47 -8.13 -9.41
CA LEU A 188 -15.63 -8.91 -8.49
C LEU A 188 -16.24 -9.00 -7.09
N TYR A 189 -16.67 -7.87 -6.54
CA TYR A 189 -17.31 -7.83 -5.23
C TYR A 189 -18.62 -8.64 -5.20
N ALA A 190 -19.43 -8.57 -6.26
CA ALA A 190 -20.65 -9.37 -6.36
C ALA A 190 -20.35 -10.89 -6.32
N LYS A 191 -19.34 -11.36 -7.06
CA LYS A 191 -18.91 -12.77 -7.03
C LYS A 191 -18.43 -13.20 -5.64
N LEU A 192 -17.66 -12.35 -4.96
CA LEU A 192 -17.21 -12.61 -3.60
C LEU A 192 -18.40 -12.69 -2.63
N ALA A 193 -19.30 -11.71 -2.68
CA ALA A 193 -20.48 -11.68 -1.82
C ALA A 193 -21.38 -12.92 -2.01
N GLU A 194 -21.59 -13.34 -3.27
CA GLU A 194 -22.34 -14.56 -3.59
C GLU A 194 -21.65 -15.82 -3.03
N GLY A 195 -20.35 -15.99 -3.28
CA GLY A 195 -19.60 -17.17 -2.82
C GLY A 195 -19.37 -17.23 -1.30
N PHE A 196 -19.33 -16.08 -0.62
CA PHE A 196 -19.28 -15.99 0.84
C PHE A 196 -20.67 -15.95 1.49
N LYS A 197 -21.76 -15.90 0.71
CA LYS A 197 -23.15 -15.81 1.17
C LYS A 197 -23.38 -14.64 2.14
N LEU A 198 -22.81 -13.48 1.81
CA LEU A 198 -23.00 -12.27 2.60
C LEU A 198 -24.42 -11.72 2.38
N SER A 199 -25.26 -11.78 3.41
CA SER A 199 -26.70 -11.44 3.36
C SER A 199 -26.99 -9.96 3.16
N ASP A 200 -26.07 -9.06 3.53
CA ASP A 200 -26.30 -7.61 3.60
C ASP A 200 -25.36 -6.79 2.70
N PHE A 201 -24.69 -7.43 1.73
CA PHE A 201 -23.80 -6.76 0.81
C PHE A 201 -24.60 -6.13 -0.35
N LYS A 202 -24.82 -4.80 -0.27
CA LYS A 202 -25.47 -3.99 -1.32
C LYS A 202 -24.46 -3.31 -2.24
#